data_AF-A0A0R1K7R2-F1
#
_entry.id   AF-A0A0R1K7R2-F1
#
_cell.length_a   1.000
_cell.length_b   1.000
_cell.length_c   1.000
_cell.angle_alpha   90.00
_cell.angle_beta   90.00
_cell.angle_gamma   90.00
#
_symmetry.space_group_name_H-M   'P 1'
#
loop_
_entity.id
_entity.type
_entity.pdbx_description
1 polymer ?
#
loop_
_entity_poly.entity_id
_entity_poly.type
_entity_poly.pdbx_seq_one_letter_code
_entity_poly.pdbx_strand_id
1 'polypeptide(L)'
;MESVDNIIICEVKEASGNSKYCWTDNENINIGDVVMVPFGSNNHPREATVINVRVCPKSEVLLNKYKKILYKIKNTTKIATGDYDMTIDEHKKSTIDIEVCDITKVKCDVIVNAANKSLLGGGGVDGAIHRVAGPKLLEECRTLHGCETGQAKITKGYNLPAKHVIHTVGPIYSGSSDDEVMLTKCYQNSLTLARDNNLHTIAFAAISTGVYGYPLEDACEVALVAVGDWLEKNSDYHMEVLMTCFDDEVYDEYEDFIDIYDDGNDYIYDAGY
;
A
#
# COMPACT_ATOMS: atom_id res chain seq x y z
N MET A 1 29.93 12.79 -9.24
CA MET A 1 29.12 12.35 -8.09
C MET A 1 28.31 13.55 -7.69
N GLU A 2 27.05 13.61 -8.13
CA GLU A 2 26.10 14.57 -7.55
C GLU A 2 25.90 14.14 -6.10
N SER A 3 26.00 15.08 -5.15
CA SER A 3 25.59 14.83 -3.77
C SER A 3 24.11 14.48 -3.83
N VAL A 4 23.75 13.29 -3.36
CA VAL A 4 22.35 12.99 -3.10
C VAL A 4 22.02 13.80 -1.87
N ASP A 5 21.37 14.94 -2.04
CA ASP A 5 20.79 15.66 -0.91
C ASP A 5 19.87 14.64 -0.22
N ASN A 6 20.07 14.37 1.06
CA ASN A 6 19.15 13.54 1.83
C ASN A 6 18.19 14.50 2.58
N ILE A 7 16.94 14.09 2.72
CA ILE A 7 16.01 14.68 3.69
C ILE A 7 15.84 13.69 4.82
N ILE A 8 15.69 14.22 6.02
CA ILE A 8 15.35 13.40 7.18
C ILE A 8 13.89 13.65 7.49
N ILE A 9 13.12 12.58 7.48
CA ILE A 9 11.73 12.58 7.85
C ILE A 9 11.66 12.10 9.29
N CYS A 10 11.00 12.88 10.14
CA CYS A 10 10.81 12.58 11.54
C CYS A 10 9.32 12.40 11.80
N GLU A 11 8.97 11.31 12.46
CA GLU A 11 7.69 11.24 13.16
C GLU A 11 7.87 11.93 14.51
N VAL A 12 7.04 12.93 14.78
CA VAL A 12 7.05 13.66 16.05
C VAL A 12 5.74 13.45 16.79
N LYS A 13 5.80 13.42 18.12
CA LYS A 13 4.64 13.21 18.98
C LYS A 13 4.52 14.30 20.04
N GLU A 14 3.36 14.94 20.10
CA GLU A 14 3.01 15.87 21.16
C GLU A 14 2.70 15.13 22.47
N ALA A 15 2.81 15.85 23.59
CA ALA A 15 2.32 15.39 24.89
C ALA A 15 0.80 15.07 24.91
N SER A 16 0.04 15.66 23.99
CA SER A 16 -1.39 15.39 23.78
C SER A 16 -1.67 13.99 23.23
N GLY A 17 -0.64 13.33 22.69
CA GLY A 17 -0.72 12.02 22.04
C GLY A 17 -0.81 12.10 20.51
N ASN A 18 -1.02 13.28 19.92
CA ASN A 18 -1.04 13.47 18.48
C ASN A 18 0.36 13.27 17.87
N SER A 19 0.46 12.52 16.79
CA SER A 19 1.66 12.41 15.96
C SER A 19 1.49 13.17 14.63
N LYS A 20 2.62 13.53 14.01
CA LYS A 20 2.69 14.05 12.63
C LYS A 20 4.08 13.75 12.07
N TYR A 21 4.18 13.55 10.75
CA TYR A 21 5.46 13.54 10.04
C TYR A 21 5.92 14.95 9.68
N CYS A 22 7.22 15.19 9.83
CA CYS A 22 7.87 16.46 9.50
C CYS A 22 9.22 16.18 8.83
N TRP A 23 9.78 17.17 8.15
CA TRP A 23 11.10 17.00 7.52
C TRP A 23 12.11 18.02 8.03
N THR A 24 13.38 17.59 8.06
CA THR A 24 14.54 18.42 8.40
C THR A 24 15.73 18.06 7.50
N ASP A 25 16.63 19.01 7.33
CA ASP A 25 17.98 18.82 6.77
C ASP A 25 19.03 18.68 7.88
N ASN A 26 18.63 18.69 9.15
CA ASN A 26 19.54 18.45 10.28
C ASN A 26 19.92 16.98 10.37
N GLU A 27 21.07 16.63 9.81
CA GLU A 27 21.66 15.28 9.86
C GLU A 27 21.93 14.72 11.26
N ASN A 28 21.84 15.57 12.30
CA ASN A 28 22.09 15.17 13.67
C ASN A 28 20.82 14.92 14.48
N ILE A 29 19.63 14.97 13.88
CA ILE A 29 18.38 14.69 14.61
C ILE A 29 18.30 13.21 15.02
N ASN A 30 17.89 12.96 16.26
CA ASN A 30 17.79 11.62 16.84
C ASN A 30 16.42 11.39 17.47
N ILE A 31 16.06 10.10 17.60
CA ILE A 31 14.91 9.69 18.41
C ILE A 31 15.13 10.17 19.85
N GLY A 32 14.12 10.85 20.40
CA GLY A 32 14.14 11.46 21.72
C GLY A 32 14.41 12.97 21.72
N ASP A 33 14.83 13.55 20.61
CA ASP A 33 15.03 15.00 20.50
C ASP A 33 13.69 15.74 20.64
N VAL A 34 13.71 16.91 21.28
CA VAL A 34 12.54 17.78 21.42
C VAL A 34 12.63 18.86 20.36
N VAL A 35 11.61 18.94 19.50
CA VAL A 35 11.53 19.85 18.37
C VAL A 35 10.25 20.69 18.42
N MET A 36 10.25 21.82 17.71
CA MET A 36 9.07 22.67 17.59
C MET A 36 8.37 22.42 16.26
N VAL A 37 7.13 21.93 16.32
CA VAL A 37 6.35 21.58 15.13
C VAL A 37 4.98 22.27 15.19
N PRO A 38 4.50 22.88 14.10
CA PRO A 38 3.16 23.44 14.05
C PRO A 38 2.10 22.33 14.11
N PHE A 39 1.21 22.42 15.08
CA PHE A 39 0.06 21.51 15.20
C PHE A 39 -1.27 22.27 15.17
N GLY A 40 -2.27 21.64 14.56
CA GLY A 40 -3.65 22.13 14.46
C GLY A 40 -3.85 23.30 13.49
N SER A 41 -5.11 23.71 13.32
CA SER A 41 -5.54 24.69 12.30
C SER A 41 -4.92 26.09 12.40
N ASN A 42 -4.33 26.42 13.55
CA ASN A 42 -3.78 27.75 13.82
C ASN A 42 -2.25 27.81 13.58
N ASN A 43 -1.61 26.70 13.18
CA ASN A 43 -0.18 26.60 12.88
C ASN A 43 0.78 27.16 13.95
N HIS A 44 0.37 27.17 15.23
CA HIS A 44 1.25 27.58 16.31
C HIS A 44 2.24 26.45 16.63
N PRO A 45 3.56 26.70 16.58
CA PRO A 45 4.57 25.70 16.94
C PRO A 45 4.40 25.24 18.39
N ARG A 46 4.49 23.94 18.62
CA ARG A 46 4.46 23.30 19.94
C ARG A 46 5.60 22.29 20.04
N GLU A 47 6.01 22.01 21.28
CA GLU A 47 7.01 20.99 21.56
C GLU A 47 6.45 19.60 21.21
N ALA A 48 7.26 18.83 20.49
CA ALA A 48 7.01 17.43 20.21
C ALA A 48 8.32 16.65 20.32
N THR A 49 8.22 15.38 20.68
CA THR A 49 9.37 14.48 20.75
C THR A 49 9.50 13.71 19.45
N VAL A 50 10.69 13.67 18.88
CA VAL A 50 11.01 12.79 17.74
C VAL A 50 10.90 11.34 18.21
N ILE A 51 9.98 10.58 17.64
CA ILE A 51 9.74 9.18 17.99
C ILE A 51 10.24 8.22 16.91
N ASN A 52 10.40 8.71 15.67
CA ASN A 52 11.00 7.96 14.57
C ASN A 52 11.84 8.90 13.67
N VAL A 53 12.89 8.36 13.04
CA VAL A 53 13.78 9.09 12.13
C VAL A 53 14.08 8.23 10.91
N ARG A 54 13.77 8.75 9.72
CA ARG A 54 13.98 8.09 8.43
C ARG A 54 14.84 8.98 7.54
N VAL A 55 15.93 8.43 7.03
CA VAL A 55 16.76 9.11 6.02
C VAL A 55 16.22 8.76 4.65
N CYS A 56 15.64 9.74 3.96
CA CYS A 56 15.11 9.57 2.62
C CYS A 56 15.99 10.33 1.62
N PRO A 57 16.46 9.71 0.53
CA PRO A 57 17.15 10.46 -0.50
C PRO A 57 16.22 11.51 -1.10
N LYS A 58 16.59 12.79 -1.00
CA LYS A 58 15.91 13.94 -1.61
C LYS A 58 16.18 13.96 -3.10
N SER A 59 15.85 12.88 -3.79
CA SER A 59 15.73 12.99 -5.24
C SER A 59 14.40 13.68 -5.53
N GLU A 60 14.45 14.82 -6.21
CA GLU A 60 13.29 15.48 -6.77
C GLU A 60 12.43 14.49 -7.58
N VAL A 61 13.06 13.46 -8.13
CA VAL A 61 12.45 12.32 -8.81
C VAL A 61 11.55 11.50 -7.88
N LEU A 62 12.00 11.13 -6.68
CA LEU A 62 11.22 10.39 -5.69
C LEU A 62 10.06 11.23 -5.18
N LEU A 63 10.29 12.49 -4.78
CA LEU A 63 9.21 13.38 -4.36
C LEU A 63 8.16 13.58 -5.45
N ASN A 64 8.58 13.84 -6.70
CA ASN A 64 7.64 13.95 -7.82
C ASN A 64 6.91 12.64 -8.11
N LYS A 65 7.56 11.49 -7.88
CA LYS A 65 6.93 10.17 -7.98
C LYS A 65 5.83 10.02 -6.94
N TYR A 66 6.12 10.28 -5.66
CA TYR A 66 5.15 10.15 -4.58
C TYR A 66 3.99 11.15 -4.70
N LYS A 67 4.25 12.41 -5.08
CA LYS A 67 3.20 13.41 -5.35
C LYS A 67 2.18 12.96 -6.40
N LYS A 68 2.63 12.25 -7.44
CA LYS A 68 1.72 11.72 -8.47
C LYS A 68 0.87 10.56 -7.95
N ILE A 69 1.42 9.76 -7.04
CA ILE A 69 0.69 8.68 -6.36
C ILE A 69 -0.39 9.31 -5.47
N LEU A 70 -0.03 10.29 -4.64
CA LEU A 70 -0.93 11.01 -3.75
C LEU A 70 -2.08 11.69 -4.50
N TYR A 71 -1.80 12.29 -5.67
CA TYR A 71 -2.87 12.88 -6.50
C TYR A 71 -3.92 11.86 -6.97
N LYS A 72 -3.56 10.58 -7.05
CA LYS A 72 -4.49 9.48 -7.41
C LYS A 72 -5.21 8.90 -6.18
N ILE A 73 -4.70 9.16 -4.97
CA ILE A 73 -5.36 8.79 -3.72
C ILE A 73 -6.44 9.84 -3.47
N LYS A 74 -7.71 9.45 -3.65
CA LYS A 74 -8.81 10.42 -3.69
C LYS A 74 -9.51 10.60 -2.35
N ASN A 75 -9.64 9.54 -1.56
CA ASN A 75 -10.32 9.57 -0.27
C ASN A 75 -9.77 8.46 0.62
N THR A 76 -9.07 8.81 1.70
CA THR A 76 -8.88 7.89 2.82
C THR A 76 -10.16 7.98 3.64
N THR A 77 -10.97 6.93 3.60
CA THR A 77 -12.25 6.89 4.33
C THR A 77 -12.29 5.59 5.08
N LYS A 78 -12.26 5.64 6.42
CA LYS A 78 -12.62 4.51 7.27
C LYS A 78 -14.12 4.20 7.04
N ILE A 79 -14.46 3.32 6.10
CA ILE A 79 -15.84 2.82 6.01
C ILE A 79 -15.97 1.70 7.04
N ALA A 80 -16.75 1.98 8.08
CA ALA A 80 -17.05 1.00 9.11
C ALA A 80 -17.83 -0.19 8.50
N THR A 81 -17.16 -1.34 8.41
CA THR A 81 -17.73 -2.70 8.36
C THR A 81 -19.04 -2.84 7.58
N GLY A 82 -18.93 -3.09 6.28
CA GLY A 82 -20.06 -3.41 5.40
C GLY A 82 -19.58 -4.04 4.09
N ASP A 83 -20.51 -4.51 3.26
CA ASP A 83 -20.20 -4.95 1.90
C ASP A 83 -19.65 -3.74 1.11
N TYR A 84 -18.40 -3.81 0.64
CA TYR A 84 -17.77 -2.73 -0.13
C TYR A 84 -18.04 -2.95 -1.63
N ASP A 85 -18.80 -2.05 -2.26
CA ASP A 85 -19.16 -2.14 -3.69
C ASP A 85 -18.34 -1.16 -4.51
N MET A 86 -17.43 -1.69 -5.32
CA MET A 86 -16.62 -0.89 -6.24
C MET A 86 -17.44 -0.62 -7.50
N THR A 87 -18.07 0.56 -7.57
CA THR A 87 -18.77 1.00 -8.77
C THR A 87 -17.86 1.87 -9.64
N ILE A 88 -17.66 1.46 -10.90
CA ILE A 88 -16.91 2.22 -11.89
C ILE A 88 -17.64 3.53 -12.20
N ASP A 89 -16.91 4.63 -12.18
CA ASP A 89 -17.35 5.90 -12.75
C ASP A 89 -16.45 6.19 -13.96
N GLU A 90 -16.94 5.84 -15.15
CA GLU A 90 -16.21 5.93 -16.43
C GLU A 90 -15.76 7.37 -16.76
N HIS A 91 -16.26 8.37 -16.03
CA HIS A 91 -15.89 9.78 -16.17
C HIS A 91 -14.82 10.23 -15.17
N LYS A 92 -14.34 9.36 -14.28
CA LYS A 92 -13.27 9.65 -13.32
C LYS A 92 -11.91 9.10 -13.77
N LYS A 93 -10.85 9.79 -13.35
CA LYS A 93 -9.48 9.27 -13.42
C LYS A 93 -9.34 8.07 -12.48
N SER A 94 -8.48 7.12 -12.84
CA SER A 94 -8.05 6.01 -11.99
C SER A 94 -7.68 6.46 -10.59
N THR A 95 -8.04 5.67 -9.59
CA THR A 95 -7.86 5.97 -8.16
C THR A 95 -7.11 4.87 -7.41
N ILE A 96 -6.61 5.23 -6.24
CA ILE A 96 -6.16 4.29 -5.20
C ILE A 96 -6.92 4.67 -3.93
N ASP A 97 -7.75 3.78 -3.42
CA ASP A 97 -8.45 3.92 -2.15
C ASP A 97 -7.87 2.92 -1.13
N ILE A 98 -7.94 3.27 0.16
CA ILE A 98 -7.39 2.47 1.27
C ILE A 98 -8.48 2.33 2.33
N GLU A 99 -8.75 1.10 2.76
CA GLU A 99 -9.93 0.77 3.56
C GLU A 99 -9.64 -0.44 4.46
N VAL A 100 -10.09 -0.35 5.72
CA VAL A 100 -10.11 -1.50 6.64
C VAL A 100 -11.34 -2.36 6.32
N CYS A 101 -11.15 -3.45 5.57
CA CYS A 101 -12.24 -4.35 5.23
C CYS A 101 -11.80 -5.80 4.99
N ASP A 102 -12.78 -6.71 5.07
CA ASP A 102 -12.59 -8.11 4.68
C ASP A 102 -12.66 -8.22 3.16
N ILE A 103 -11.51 -8.46 2.53
CA ILE A 103 -11.38 -8.60 1.06
C ILE A 103 -12.35 -9.64 0.47
N THR A 104 -12.77 -10.65 1.25
CA THR A 104 -13.72 -11.68 0.76
C THR A 104 -15.14 -11.15 0.58
N LYS A 105 -15.44 -9.95 1.08
CA LYS A 105 -16.73 -9.27 0.97
C LYS A 105 -16.73 -8.15 -0.07
N VAL A 106 -15.57 -7.84 -0.66
CA VAL A 106 -15.45 -6.78 -1.66
C VAL A 106 -16.12 -7.22 -2.96
N LYS A 107 -17.10 -6.46 -3.41
CA LYS A 107 -17.78 -6.63 -4.69
C LYS A 107 -17.07 -5.79 -5.74
N CYS A 108 -16.31 -6.46 -6.58
CA CYS A 108 -15.51 -5.87 -7.65
C CYS A 108 -15.31 -6.83 -8.82
N ASP A 109 -14.55 -6.43 -9.83
CA ASP A 109 -14.17 -7.32 -10.91
C ASP A 109 -13.18 -8.38 -10.45
N VAL A 110 -12.21 -8.02 -9.60
CA VAL A 110 -11.18 -8.95 -9.16
C VAL A 110 -10.58 -8.59 -7.80
N ILE A 111 -10.34 -9.61 -6.98
CA ILE A 111 -9.52 -9.49 -5.77
C ILE A 111 -8.17 -10.18 -5.98
N VAL A 112 -7.13 -9.72 -5.30
CA VAL A 112 -5.79 -10.28 -5.36
C VAL A 112 -5.48 -11.03 -4.08
N ASN A 113 -5.27 -12.34 -4.24
CA ASN A 113 -4.89 -13.25 -3.18
C ASN A 113 -3.36 -13.31 -3.02
N ALA A 114 -2.88 -13.10 -1.79
CA ALA A 114 -1.51 -13.39 -1.37
C ALA A 114 -1.33 -14.92 -1.19
N ALA A 115 -1.09 -15.61 -2.30
CA ALA A 115 -1.01 -17.06 -2.37
C ALA A 115 0.41 -17.58 -2.11
N ASN A 116 0.50 -18.88 -1.85
CA ASN A 116 1.77 -19.61 -1.88
C ASN A 116 2.00 -20.27 -3.25
N LYS A 117 3.24 -20.74 -3.53
CA LYS A 117 3.64 -21.32 -4.82
C LYS A 117 2.72 -22.44 -5.35
N SER A 118 2.03 -23.18 -4.48
CA SER A 118 1.14 -24.26 -4.93
C SER A 118 -0.19 -23.76 -5.51
N LEU A 119 -0.65 -22.56 -5.11
CA LEU A 119 -2.00 -22.04 -5.33
C LEU A 119 -3.14 -22.89 -4.72
N LEU A 120 -2.84 -23.87 -3.88
CA LEU A 120 -3.82 -24.81 -3.34
C LEU A 120 -4.42 -24.38 -2.00
N GLY A 121 -4.42 -23.08 -1.73
CA GLY A 121 -4.84 -22.48 -0.47
C GLY A 121 -3.78 -22.57 0.64
N GLY A 122 -4.14 -22.04 1.80
CA GLY A 122 -3.24 -21.90 2.95
C GLY A 122 -3.93 -21.34 4.18
N GLY A 123 -3.16 -20.67 5.04
CA GLY A 123 -3.67 -19.87 6.16
C GLY A 123 -3.95 -18.41 5.77
N GLY A 124 -4.26 -17.56 6.74
CA GLY A 124 -4.45 -16.12 6.52
C GLY A 124 -5.52 -15.80 5.47
N VAL A 125 -5.25 -14.76 4.67
CA VAL A 125 -6.17 -14.29 3.61
C VAL A 125 -6.42 -15.34 2.53
N ASP A 126 -5.40 -16.14 2.16
CA ASP A 126 -5.52 -17.22 1.19
C ASP A 126 -6.54 -18.28 1.65
N GLY A 127 -6.42 -18.69 2.90
CA GLY A 127 -7.38 -19.58 3.54
C GLY A 127 -8.79 -19.00 3.62
N ALA A 128 -8.94 -17.70 3.90
CA ALA A 128 -10.23 -17.01 3.95
C ALA A 128 -10.90 -16.98 2.56
N ILE A 129 -10.16 -16.56 1.53
CA ILE A 129 -10.61 -16.52 0.13
C ILE A 129 -11.08 -17.90 -0.33
N HIS A 130 -10.27 -18.95 -0.13
CA HIS A 130 -10.65 -20.33 -0.50
C HIS A 130 -11.91 -20.82 0.22
N ARG A 131 -12.10 -20.45 1.49
CA ARG A 131 -13.25 -20.86 2.29
C ARG A 131 -14.55 -20.22 1.78
N VAL A 132 -14.51 -18.93 1.45
CA VAL A 132 -15.67 -18.19 0.95
C VAL A 132 -15.98 -18.56 -0.50
N ALA A 133 -14.97 -18.59 -1.39
CA ALA A 133 -15.14 -18.95 -2.80
C ALA A 133 -15.68 -20.37 -3.00
N GLY A 134 -15.37 -21.28 -2.06
CA GLY A 134 -15.82 -22.66 -2.08
C GLY A 134 -14.90 -23.61 -2.88
N PRO A 135 -15.22 -24.92 -2.90
CA PRO A 135 -14.30 -25.97 -3.37
C PRO A 135 -13.92 -25.86 -4.85
N LYS A 136 -14.75 -25.22 -5.68
CA LYS A 136 -14.48 -25.04 -7.11
C LYS A 136 -13.25 -24.17 -7.38
N LEU A 137 -12.95 -23.21 -6.50
CA LEU A 137 -11.73 -22.41 -6.61
C LEU A 137 -10.49 -23.30 -6.55
N LEU A 138 -10.46 -24.23 -5.59
CA LEU A 138 -9.34 -25.17 -5.46
C LEU A 138 -9.23 -26.12 -6.67
N GLU A 139 -10.35 -26.52 -7.27
CA GLU A 139 -10.37 -27.33 -8.49
C GLU A 139 -9.73 -26.60 -9.67
N GLU A 140 -10.05 -25.32 -9.88
CA GLU A 140 -9.45 -24.50 -10.93
C GLU A 140 -7.97 -24.21 -10.65
N CYS A 141 -7.60 -23.87 -9.41
CA CYS A 141 -6.19 -23.69 -9.03
C CYS A 141 -5.30 -24.90 -9.36
N ARG A 142 -5.82 -26.14 -9.24
CA ARG A 142 -5.07 -27.34 -9.62
C ARG A 142 -4.69 -27.39 -11.09
N THR A 143 -5.48 -26.76 -11.96
CA THR A 143 -5.20 -26.68 -13.40
C THR A 143 -4.14 -25.65 -13.75
N LEU A 144 -3.82 -24.73 -12.82
CA LEU A 144 -2.83 -23.69 -13.02
C LEU A 144 -1.39 -24.17 -12.79
N HIS A 145 -1.18 -25.31 -12.14
CA HIS A 145 0.13 -25.89 -11.86
C HIS A 145 1.07 -24.97 -11.06
N GLY A 146 0.54 -24.31 -10.04
CA GLY A 146 1.31 -23.42 -9.16
C GLY A 146 1.59 -22.04 -9.76
N CYS A 147 2.37 -21.21 -9.06
CA CYS A 147 2.80 -19.90 -9.54
C CYS A 147 4.19 -19.56 -8.97
N GLU A 148 5.02 -18.91 -9.77
CA GLU A 148 6.33 -18.46 -9.31
C GLU A 148 6.25 -17.14 -8.55
N THR A 149 7.25 -16.89 -7.70
CA THR A 149 7.36 -15.64 -6.95
C THR A 149 7.39 -14.44 -7.90
N GLY A 150 6.62 -13.40 -7.59
CA GLY A 150 6.44 -12.22 -8.44
C GLY A 150 5.50 -12.43 -9.63
N GLN A 151 4.95 -13.62 -9.86
CA GLN A 151 4.01 -13.90 -10.95
C GLN A 151 2.57 -14.00 -10.45
N ALA A 152 1.62 -13.82 -11.37
CA ALA A 152 0.19 -13.81 -11.09
C ALA A 152 -0.59 -14.73 -12.05
N LYS A 153 -1.66 -15.38 -11.55
CA LYS A 153 -2.59 -16.20 -12.37
C LYS A 153 -4.03 -15.93 -11.96
N ILE A 154 -4.97 -16.03 -12.90
CA ILE A 154 -6.38 -15.68 -12.68
C ILE A 154 -7.28 -16.91 -12.67
N THR A 155 -8.30 -16.88 -11.81
CA THR A 155 -9.38 -17.86 -11.68
C THR A 155 -10.73 -17.12 -11.55
N LYS A 156 -11.84 -17.85 -11.55
CA LYS A 156 -13.16 -17.28 -11.22
C LYS A 156 -13.30 -17.04 -9.72
N GLY A 157 -14.14 -16.07 -9.33
CA GLY A 157 -14.46 -15.79 -7.93
C GLY A 157 -15.44 -16.77 -7.27
N TYR A 158 -16.18 -17.54 -8.08
CA TYR A 158 -17.16 -18.53 -7.61
C TYR A 158 -18.21 -17.94 -6.66
N ASN A 159 -18.17 -18.27 -5.37
CA ASN A 159 -19.12 -17.78 -4.38
C ASN A 159 -18.72 -16.41 -3.81
N LEU A 160 -17.55 -15.86 -4.17
CA LEU A 160 -17.16 -14.51 -3.79
C LEU A 160 -18.05 -13.47 -4.48
N PRO A 161 -18.26 -12.29 -3.87
CA PRO A 161 -18.86 -11.14 -4.55
C PRO A 161 -18.02 -10.65 -5.74
N ALA A 162 -16.69 -10.81 -5.66
CA ALA A 162 -15.76 -10.52 -6.75
C ALA A 162 -15.90 -11.50 -7.91
N LYS A 163 -15.82 -11.01 -9.16
CA LYS A 163 -16.01 -11.87 -10.35
C LYS A 163 -14.83 -12.84 -10.55
N HIS A 164 -13.61 -12.43 -10.20
CA HIS A 164 -12.38 -13.19 -10.37
C HIS A 164 -11.48 -13.12 -9.13
N VAL A 165 -10.52 -14.04 -9.07
CA VAL A 165 -9.38 -13.98 -8.13
C VAL A 165 -8.09 -14.03 -8.93
N ILE A 166 -7.22 -13.05 -8.71
CA ILE A 166 -5.82 -13.14 -9.14
C ILE A 166 -4.99 -13.66 -7.99
N HIS A 167 -4.29 -14.76 -8.19
CA HIS A 167 -3.38 -15.36 -7.23
C HIS A 167 -1.96 -14.95 -7.58
N THR A 168 -1.31 -14.22 -6.69
CA THR A 168 0.10 -13.83 -6.84
C THR A 168 0.92 -14.38 -5.68
N VAL A 169 2.19 -14.69 -5.93
CA VAL A 169 3.09 -15.25 -4.92
C VAL A 169 4.14 -14.22 -4.55
N GLY A 170 4.00 -13.66 -3.35
CA GLY A 170 4.97 -12.72 -2.81
C GLY A 170 6.31 -13.36 -2.43
N PRO A 171 7.38 -12.57 -2.25
CA PRO A 171 8.64 -13.07 -1.71
C PRO A 171 8.50 -13.45 -0.23
N ILE A 172 9.29 -14.44 0.21
CA ILE A 172 9.58 -14.64 1.63
C ILE A 172 10.70 -13.67 1.97
N TYR A 173 10.46 -12.77 2.92
CA TYR A 173 11.38 -11.68 3.19
C TYR A 173 12.72 -12.18 3.72
N SER A 174 13.78 -11.67 3.13
CA SER A 174 15.18 -11.97 3.44
C SER A 174 16.02 -10.72 3.73
N GLY A 175 15.46 -9.53 3.48
CA GLY A 175 16.17 -8.24 3.52
C GLY A 175 17.05 -7.99 2.30
N SER A 176 16.84 -8.74 1.21
CA SER A 176 17.60 -8.56 -0.03
C SER A 176 16.89 -7.60 -0.98
N SER A 177 17.64 -6.95 -1.88
CA SER A 177 17.05 -6.09 -2.93
C SER A 177 16.11 -6.84 -3.87
N ASP A 178 16.23 -8.17 -3.97
CA ASP A 178 15.34 -8.99 -4.78
C ASP A 178 13.93 -9.06 -4.20
N ASP A 179 13.76 -8.89 -2.88
CA ASP A 179 12.45 -8.94 -2.23
C ASP A 179 11.56 -7.80 -2.73
N GLU A 180 12.08 -6.58 -2.75
CA GLU A 180 11.38 -5.40 -3.29
C GLU A 180 11.00 -5.59 -4.76
N VAL A 181 11.93 -6.12 -5.58
CA VAL A 181 11.69 -6.38 -7.01
C VAL A 181 10.56 -7.39 -7.20
N MET A 182 10.54 -8.45 -6.40
CA MET A 182 9.51 -9.49 -6.50
C MET A 182 8.16 -9.01 -5.98
N LEU A 183 8.12 -8.24 -4.90
CA LEU A 183 6.89 -7.65 -4.38
C LEU A 183 6.31 -6.64 -5.38
N THR A 184 7.14 -5.78 -5.97
CA THR A 184 6.76 -4.86 -7.06
C THR A 184 6.11 -5.61 -8.23
N LYS A 185 6.72 -6.73 -8.65
CA LYS A 185 6.18 -7.57 -9.73
C LYS A 185 4.83 -8.17 -9.38
N CYS A 186 4.56 -8.53 -8.12
CA CYS A 186 3.24 -9.04 -7.71
C CYS A 186 2.12 -8.05 -8.02
N TYR A 187 2.30 -6.78 -7.63
CA TYR A 187 1.31 -5.73 -7.89
C TYR A 187 1.18 -5.44 -9.39
N GLN A 188 2.30 -5.21 -10.08
CA GLN A 188 2.30 -4.83 -11.50
C GLN A 188 1.77 -5.95 -12.42
N ASN A 189 2.11 -7.21 -12.16
CA ASN A 189 1.62 -8.33 -12.95
C ASN A 189 0.14 -8.59 -12.69
N SER A 190 -0.34 -8.37 -11.46
CA SER A 190 -1.77 -8.48 -11.14
C SER A 190 -2.59 -7.39 -11.86
N LEU A 191 -2.13 -6.13 -11.85
CA LEU A 191 -2.79 -5.04 -12.59
C LEU A 191 -2.78 -5.28 -14.10
N THR A 192 -1.66 -5.75 -14.64
CA THR A 192 -1.55 -6.09 -16.07
C THR A 192 -2.51 -7.21 -16.44
N LEU A 193 -2.57 -8.27 -15.62
CA LEU A 193 -3.49 -9.38 -15.87
C LEU A 193 -4.97 -8.96 -15.76
N ALA A 194 -5.31 -8.03 -14.86
CA ALA A 194 -6.64 -7.44 -14.79
C ALA A 194 -6.98 -6.65 -16.08
N ARG A 195 -6.06 -5.79 -16.54
CA ARG A 195 -6.19 -5.06 -17.82
C ARG A 195 -6.37 -6.02 -19.00
N ASP A 196 -5.56 -7.07 -19.10
CA ASP A 196 -5.61 -8.05 -20.19
C ASP A 196 -6.94 -8.82 -20.24
N ASN A 197 -7.66 -8.90 -19.11
CA ASN A 197 -8.99 -9.49 -19.00
C ASN A 197 -10.12 -8.43 -18.98
N ASN A 198 -9.80 -7.17 -19.31
CA ASN A 198 -10.72 -6.05 -19.34
C ASN A 198 -11.50 -5.85 -18.02
N LEU A 199 -10.78 -5.90 -16.90
CA LEU A 199 -11.28 -5.69 -15.54
C LEU A 199 -10.82 -4.33 -15.02
N HIS A 200 -11.72 -3.57 -14.42
CA HIS A 200 -11.52 -2.15 -14.11
C HIS A 200 -11.53 -1.84 -12.61
N THR A 201 -11.87 -2.81 -11.76
CA THR A 201 -11.90 -2.65 -10.30
C THR A 201 -11.13 -3.80 -9.64
N ILE A 202 -10.06 -3.47 -8.92
CA ILE A 202 -9.14 -4.45 -8.33
C ILE A 202 -8.88 -4.16 -6.85
N ALA A 203 -9.01 -5.17 -5.99
CA ALA A 203 -8.68 -5.04 -4.57
C ALA A 203 -7.48 -5.92 -4.19
N PHE A 204 -6.51 -5.35 -3.47
CA PHE A 204 -5.30 -6.04 -3.02
C PHE A 204 -5.36 -6.36 -1.53
N ALA A 205 -5.04 -7.60 -1.17
CA ALA A 205 -4.61 -7.92 0.19
C ALA A 205 -3.17 -7.39 0.40
N ALA A 206 -2.76 -7.19 1.66
CA ALA A 206 -1.37 -6.89 1.99
C ALA A 206 -0.47 -8.11 1.69
N ILE A 207 0.26 -8.06 0.57
CA ILE A 207 1.08 -9.17 0.09
C ILE A 207 2.37 -9.27 0.92
N SER A 208 2.71 -10.49 1.35
CA SER A 208 3.92 -10.85 2.09
C SER A 208 4.07 -10.33 3.53
N THR A 209 3.16 -9.51 4.06
CA THR A 209 3.26 -8.92 5.41
C THR A 209 2.87 -9.87 6.54
N GLY A 210 2.24 -11.00 6.23
CA GLY A 210 1.90 -12.05 7.22
C GLY A 210 3.02 -13.07 7.40
N VAL A 211 2.74 -14.34 7.11
CA VAL A 211 3.67 -15.47 7.30
C VAL A 211 5.01 -15.31 6.55
N TYR A 212 5.05 -14.50 5.49
CA TYR A 212 6.27 -14.25 4.71
C TYR A 212 7.16 -13.14 5.30
N GLY A 213 6.70 -12.45 6.35
CA GLY A 213 7.54 -11.63 7.22
C GLY A 213 8.12 -10.37 6.59
N TYR A 214 7.53 -9.86 5.50
CA TYR A 214 7.93 -8.58 4.92
C TYR A 214 7.57 -7.47 5.92
N PRO A 215 8.51 -6.57 6.29
CA PRO A 215 8.21 -5.44 7.16
C PRO A 215 7.05 -4.62 6.61
N LEU A 216 6.09 -4.30 7.46
CA LEU A 216 4.83 -3.69 7.04
C LEU A 216 5.07 -2.33 6.36
N GLU A 217 5.88 -1.47 6.98
CA GLU A 217 6.36 -0.18 6.43
C GLU A 217 6.90 -0.32 5.01
N ASP A 218 7.93 -1.14 4.84
CA ASP A 218 8.58 -1.34 3.55
C ASP A 218 7.60 -1.93 2.51
N ALA A 219 6.71 -2.83 2.92
CA ALA A 219 5.74 -3.46 2.01
C ALA A 219 4.68 -2.47 1.52
N CYS A 220 4.18 -1.60 2.41
CA CYS A 220 3.19 -0.57 2.09
C CYS A 220 3.74 0.45 1.10
N GLU A 221 4.97 0.90 1.31
CA GLU A 221 5.69 1.76 0.36
C GLU A 221 5.79 1.10 -1.02
N VAL A 222 6.30 -0.14 -1.08
CA VAL A 222 6.45 -0.86 -2.35
C VAL A 222 5.11 -1.05 -3.05
N ALA A 223 4.04 -1.33 -2.31
CA ALA A 223 2.71 -1.51 -2.85
C ALA A 223 2.18 -0.24 -3.53
N LEU A 224 2.16 0.89 -2.82
CA LEU A 224 1.66 2.16 -3.34
C LEU A 224 2.50 2.66 -4.52
N VAL A 225 3.83 2.51 -4.43
CA VAL A 225 4.75 2.85 -5.51
C VAL A 225 4.50 2.00 -6.75
N ALA A 226 4.39 0.68 -6.60
CA ALA A 226 4.19 -0.22 -7.72
C ALA A 226 2.84 0.02 -8.43
N VAL A 227 1.77 0.22 -7.66
CA VAL A 227 0.43 0.51 -8.17
C VAL A 227 0.41 1.87 -8.88
N GLY A 228 0.91 2.93 -8.23
CA GLY A 228 0.91 4.27 -8.79
C GLY A 228 1.71 4.40 -10.09
N ASP A 229 2.90 3.77 -10.13
CA ASP A 229 3.74 3.70 -11.35
C ASP A 229 2.99 3.01 -12.49
N TRP A 230 2.26 1.93 -12.20
CA TRP A 230 1.48 1.23 -13.21
C TRP A 230 0.32 2.10 -13.71
N LEU A 231 -0.42 2.78 -12.82
CA LEU A 231 -1.52 3.67 -13.20
C LEU A 231 -1.06 4.90 -13.99
N GLU A 232 0.17 5.37 -13.82
CA GLU A 232 0.75 6.44 -14.64
C GLU A 232 1.10 5.92 -16.05
N LYS A 233 1.81 4.80 -16.12
CA LYS A 233 2.24 4.18 -17.39
C LYS A 233 1.07 3.69 -18.24
N ASN A 234 -0.06 3.36 -17.62
CA ASN A 234 -1.27 2.87 -18.26
C ASN A 234 -2.42 3.88 -18.14
N SER A 235 -2.13 5.18 -18.28
CA SER A 235 -3.13 6.25 -18.17
C SER A 235 -4.22 6.22 -19.25
N ASP A 236 -4.04 5.40 -20.29
CA ASP A 236 -5.04 5.05 -21.31
C ASP A 236 -6.11 4.06 -20.81
N TYR A 237 -5.88 3.44 -19.64
CA TYR A 237 -6.75 2.44 -19.06
C TYR A 237 -7.28 2.88 -17.68
N HIS A 238 -8.60 2.96 -17.56
CA HIS A 238 -9.25 3.27 -16.30
C HIS A 238 -9.19 2.07 -15.35
N MET A 239 -8.70 2.27 -14.14
CA MET A 239 -8.59 1.24 -13.09
C MET A 239 -8.79 1.89 -11.72
N GLU A 240 -9.77 1.40 -10.96
CA GLU A 240 -9.97 1.76 -9.56
C GLU A 240 -9.31 0.68 -8.70
N VAL A 241 -8.39 1.09 -7.82
CA VAL A 241 -7.60 0.19 -6.98
C VAL A 241 -7.99 0.36 -5.52
N LEU A 242 -8.26 -0.74 -4.83
CA LEU A 242 -8.49 -0.76 -3.39
C LEU A 242 -7.34 -1.50 -2.68
N MET A 243 -6.66 -0.83 -1.76
CA MET A 243 -5.74 -1.44 -0.82
C MET A 243 -6.53 -1.85 0.42
N THR A 244 -6.75 -3.17 0.60
CA THR A 244 -7.53 -3.67 1.74
C THR A 244 -6.62 -3.90 2.94
N CYS A 245 -7.00 -3.31 4.08
CA CYS A 245 -6.34 -3.47 5.36
C CYS A 245 -7.14 -4.44 6.23
N PHE A 246 -6.46 -5.43 6.81
CA PHE A 246 -7.13 -6.39 7.68
C PHE A 246 -7.49 -5.79 9.04
N ASP A 247 -6.66 -4.87 9.53
CA ASP A 247 -6.78 -4.18 10.81
C ASP A 247 -6.31 -2.71 10.66
N ASP A 248 -6.43 -1.96 11.75
CA ASP A 248 -5.98 -0.57 11.81
C ASP A 248 -4.46 -0.45 11.67
N GLU A 249 -3.65 -1.45 12.06
CA GLU A 249 -2.18 -1.38 11.96
C GLU A 249 -1.72 -1.28 10.50
N VAL A 250 -2.30 -2.09 9.60
CA VAL A 250 -2.01 -2.00 8.15
C VAL A 250 -2.55 -0.69 7.55
N TYR A 251 -3.68 -0.19 8.05
CA TYR A 251 -4.24 1.08 7.59
C TYR A 251 -3.37 2.26 7.99
N ASP A 252 -2.96 2.31 9.26
CA ASP A 252 -2.13 3.38 9.80
C ASP A 252 -0.79 3.44 9.04
N GLU A 253 -0.18 2.30 8.67
CA GLU A 253 1.05 2.31 7.86
C GLU A 253 0.86 2.92 6.46
N TYR A 254 -0.28 2.67 5.81
CA TYR A 254 -0.58 3.31 4.54
C TYR A 254 -0.85 4.80 4.68
N GLU A 255 -1.55 5.22 5.74
CA GLU A 255 -1.76 6.64 6.08
C GLU A 255 -0.44 7.33 6.38
N ASP A 256 0.43 6.71 7.17
CA ASP A 256 1.75 7.22 7.52
C ASP A 256 2.58 7.46 6.26
N PHE A 257 2.59 6.52 5.31
CA PHE A 257 3.22 6.74 4.01
C PHE A 257 2.60 7.93 3.26
N ILE A 258 1.27 8.06 3.26
CA ILE A 258 0.59 9.18 2.59
C ILE A 258 1.00 10.50 3.23
N ASP A 259 0.95 10.58 4.56
CA ASP A 259 1.30 11.74 5.36
C ASP A 259 2.77 12.13 5.17
N ILE A 260 3.69 11.17 5.17
CA ILE A 260 5.13 11.37 4.93
C ILE A 260 5.40 12.12 3.61
N TYR A 261 4.62 11.84 2.57
CA TYR A 261 4.85 12.39 1.24
C TYR A 261 3.88 13.49 0.82
N ASP A 262 2.87 13.81 1.65
CA ASP A 262 1.96 14.93 1.40
C ASP A 262 2.68 16.28 1.51
N ASP A 263 2.31 17.20 0.61
CA ASP A 263 2.91 18.53 0.49
C ASP A 263 2.61 19.45 1.70
N GLY A 264 1.82 18.96 2.66
CA GLY A 264 1.50 19.61 3.94
C GLY A 264 2.51 19.37 5.07
N ASN A 265 3.63 18.67 4.83
CA ASN A 265 4.66 18.47 5.84
C ASN A 265 5.45 19.75 6.11
N ASP A 266 5.33 20.22 7.36
CA ASP A 266 6.00 21.43 7.82
C ASP A 266 7.49 21.17 8.03
N TYR A 267 8.32 22.16 7.65
CA TYR A 267 9.75 22.14 7.92
C TYR A 267 9.99 22.32 9.42
N ILE A 268 10.76 21.41 10.04
CA ILE A 268 11.17 21.56 11.44
C ILE A 268 12.20 22.69 11.52
N TYR A 269 11.86 23.75 12.24
CA TYR A 269 12.84 24.74 12.68
C TYR A 269 13.52 24.24 13.95
N ASP A 270 14.85 24.33 14.00
CA ASP A 270 15.61 24.06 15.21
C ASP A 270 15.06 24.94 16.35
N ALA A 271 14.71 24.32 17.47
CA ALA A 271 14.33 25.04 18.68
C ALA A 271 15.61 25.65 19.25
N GLY A 272 16.06 26.75 18.66
CA GLY A 272 17.32 27.39 18.99
C GLY A 272 17.48 27.54 20.50
N TYR A 273 18.46 26.83 21.05
CA TYR A 273 19.01 27.12 22.37
C TYR A 273 20.22 28.03 22.23
#